data_AF-A0AAN8LPI9-F1
#
_entry.id   AF-A0AAN8LPI9-F1
#
_cell.length_a   1.000
_cell.length_b   1.000
_cell.length_c   1.000
_cell.angle_alpha   90.00
_cell.angle_beta   90.00
_cell.angle_gamma   90.00
#
_symmetry.space_group_name_H-M   'P 1'
#
loop_
_entity.id
_entity.type
_entity.pdbx_description
1 polymer ?
#
loop_
_entity_poly.entity_id
_entity_poly.type
_entity_poly.pdbx_seq_one_letter_code
_entity_poly.pdbx_strand_id
1 'polypeptide(L)'
;MRETFQHRQKLVNDPGRSVEILSSFPRFLDTKGLVDQDFTLLFDDDTSSRLLQKWDLFFKPNVIKEAKRLTSTPELRRLVQSAESPPGSDLDEATRGLKSPTISACDAVERLFVFHKSSCSLEEHLRNQQGRQPYLLAVGRLKSKIESFYITMDKRLIPCKANRSLGACDELFKAHFVFNLSYDVALVNFYTFLQTTVYNIDVGKMNESPRVKDLRARLLNQPVALSPCE
;
A
#
# COMPACT_ATOMS: atom_id res chain seq x y z
N MET A 1 -0.16 -20.42 -12.30
CA MET A 1 0.74 -19.48 -13.01
C MET A 1 2.18 -19.48 -12.48
N ARG A 2 2.58 -20.39 -11.57
CA ARG A 2 3.95 -20.41 -11.02
C ARG A 2 5.01 -20.78 -12.05
N GLU A 3 4.73 -21.73 -12.93
CA GLU A 3 5.68 -22.23 -13.95
C GLU A 3 6.17 -21.13 -14.91
N THR A 4 5.32 -20.12 -15.16
CA THR A 4 5.64 -19.00 -16.06
C THR A 4 6.32 -17.81 -15.34
N PHE A 5 6.62 -17.92 -14.04
CA PHE A 5 7.21 -16.86 -13.23
C PHE A 5 8.58 -16.40 -13.75
N GLN A 6 9.49 -17.32 -14.05
CA GLN A 6 10.83 -16.99 -14.55
C GLN A 6 10.77 -16.25 -15.90
N HIS A 7 9.81 -16.60 -16.75
CA HIS A 7 9.61 -15.91 -18.01
C HIS A 7 9.09 -14.49 -17.79
N ARG A 8 8.13 -14.30 -16.86
CA ARG A 8 7.65 -12.97 -16.46
C ARG A 8 8.77 -12.09 -15.93
N GLN A 9 9.60 -12.60 -15.02
CA GLN A 9 10.70 -11.82 -14.44
C GLN A 9 11.71 -11.35 -15.48
N LYS A 10 11.99 -12.16 -16.51
CA LYS A 10 12.82 -11.72 -17.62
C LYS A 10 12.17 -10.58 -18.41
N LEU A 11 10.86 -10.65 -18.63
CA LEU A 11 10.12 -9.64 -19.39
C LEU A 11 9.96 -8.32 -18.64
N VAL A 12 9.67 -8.39 -17.34
CA VAL A 12 9.49 -7.22 -16.46
C VAL A 12 10.79 -6.41 -16.32
N ASN A 13 11.94 -7.10 -16.36
CA ASN A 13 13.26 -6.47 -16.28
C ASN A 13 13.83 -6.08 -17.66
N ASP A 14 13.10 -6.30 -18.75
CA ASP A 14 13.47 -5.88 -20.10
C ASP A 14 12.88 -4.48 -20.38
N PRO A 15 13.73 -3.43 -20.50
CA PRO A 15 13.27 -2.05 -20.71
C PRO A 15 12.43 -1.85 -21.98
N GLY A 16 12.54 -2.75 -22.97
CA GLY A 16 11.79 -2.68 -24.23
C GLY A 16 10.43 -3.38 -24.20
N ARG A 17 10.12 -4.15 -23.15
CA ARG A 17 8.94 -5.06 -23.12
C ARG A 17 8.09 -4.98 -21.85
N SER A 18 8.51 -4.21 -20.84
CA SER A 18 7.81 -4.07 -19.56
C SER A 18 6.38 -3.53 -19.68
N VAL A 19 6.11 -2.68 -20.68
CA VAL A 19 4.81 -2.01 -20.92
C VAL A 19 3.69 -2.96 -21.40
N GLU A 20 4.02 -4.21 -21.72
CA GLU A 20 3.08 -5.20 -22.25
C GLU A 20 2.85 -6.38 -21.30
N ILE A 21 3.29 -6.29 -20.04
CA ILE A 21 3.23 -7.42 -19.11
C ILE A 21 1.80 -7.92 -18.90
N LEU A 22 0.83 -7.02 -18.77
CA LEU A 22 -0.59 -7.39 -18.60
C LEU A 22 -1.24 -7.89 -19.90
N SER A 23 -0.68 -7.56 -21.07
CA SER A 23 -1.10 -8.10 -22.36
C SER A 23 -0.54 -9.51 -22.56
N SER A 24 0.71 -9.74 -22.18
CA SER A 24 1.39 -11.04 -22.28
C SER A 24 0.86 -12.04 -21.24
N PHE A 25 0.46 -11.57 -20.06
CA PHE A 25 -0.05 -12.40 -18.96
C PHE A 25 -1.43 -11.92 -18.50
N PRO A 26 -2.48 -12.09 -19.32
CA PRO A 26 -3.82 -11.58 -19.02
C PRO A 26 -4.46 -12.20 -17.77
N ARG A 27 -3.91 -13.32 -17.26
CA ARG A 27 -4.38 -13.95 -16.02
C ARG A 27 -4.28 -13.03 -14.79
N PHE A 28 -3.40 -12.03 -14.79
CA PHE A 28 -3.39 -11.02 -13.74
C PHE A 28 -4.68 -10.19 -13.69
N LEU A 29 -5.49 -10.19 -14.75
CA LEU A 29 -6.70 -9.39 -14.86
C LEU A 29 -7.96 -10.15 -14.42
N ASP A 30 -7.91 -11.48 -14.40
CA ASP A 30 -9.06 -12.34 -14.08
C ASP A 30 -8.83 -13.25 -12.86
N THR A 31 -7.59 -13.37 -12.37
CA THR A 31 -7.22 -14.28 -11.28
C THR A 31 -6.68 -13.50 -10.09
N LYS A 32 -7.41 -13.51 -8.99
CA LYS A 32 -6.99 -12.91 -7.72
C LYS A 32 -5.78 -13.62 -7.12
N GLY A 33 -4.93 -12.87 -6.43
CA GLY A 33 -3.81 -13.41 -5.64
C GLY A 33 -2.54 -13.75 -6.44
N LEU A 34 -2.50 -13.45 -7.74
CA LEU A 34 -1.28 -13.66 -8.54
C LEU A 34 -0.15 -12.70 -8.17
N VAL A 35 -0.48 -11.46 -7.78
CA VAL A 35 0.53 -10.50 -7.26
C VAL A 35 1.17 -11.03 -5.99
N ASP A 36 0.35 -11.49 -5.04
CA ASP A 36 0.82 -12.12 -3.81
C ASP A 36 1.68 -13.36 -4.08
N GLN A 37 1.22 -14.24 -4.97
CA GLN A 37 1.97 -15.44 -5.38
C GLN A 37 3.37 -15.09 -5.92
N ASP A 38 3.45 -14.15 -6.87
CA ASP A 38 4.72 -13.82 -7.51
C ASP A 38 5.64 -13.04 -6.57
N PHE A 39 5.10 -12.24 -5.65
CA PHE A 39 5.88 -11.60 -4.60
C PHE A 39 6.47 -12.63 -3.61
N THR A 40 5.70 -13.62 -3.19
CA THR A 40 6.21 -14.73 -2.36
C THR A 40 7.31 -15.51 -3.08
N LEU A 41 7.23 -15.68 -4.41
CA LEU A 41 8.30 -16.30 -5.20
C LEU A 41 9.56 -15.42 -5.28
N LEU A 42 9.44 -14.10 -5.14
CA LEU A 42 10.56 -13.16 -5.13
C LEU A 42 11.30 -13.10 -3.79
N PHE A 43 10.54 -13.09 -2.68
CA PHE A 43 11.08 -12.72 -1.37
C PHE A 43 10.82 -13.73 -0.25
N ASP A 44 10.15 -14.86 -0.52
CA ASP A 44 9.66 -15.86 0.44
C ASP A 44 8.35 -15.50 1.21
N ASP A 45 7.83 -16.48 1.94
CA ASP A 45 6.56 -16.40 2.67
C ASP A 45 6.67 -15.54 3.95
N ASP A 46 7.81 -15.56 4.64
CA ASP A 46 8.05 -14.74 5.84
C ASP A 46 8.03 -13.26 5.47
N THR A 47 8.73 -12.90 4.38
CA THR A 47 8.71 -11.53 3.87
C THR A 47 7.33 -11.15 3.35
N SER A 48 6.69 -12.01 2.55
CA SER A 48 5.39 -11.72 1.94
C SER A 48 4.26 -11.51 2.94
N SER A 49 4.27 -12.25 4.05
CA SER A 49 3.22 -12.18 5.08
C SER A 49 3.45 -11.10 6.14
N ARG A 50 4.64 -10.46 6.14
CA ARG A 50 5.14 -9.64 7.24
C ARG A 50 4.24 -8.46 7.62
N LEU A 51 3.73 -7.71 6.65
CA LEU A 51 2.84 -6.58 6.93
C LEU A 51 1.59 -7.06 7.66
N LEU A 52 0.89 -8.05 7.11
CA LEU A 52 -0.38 -8.52 7.67
C LEU A 52 -0.20 -9.25 9.01
N GLN A 53 0.87 -10.02 9.18
CA GLN A 53 1.13 -10.74 10.43
C GLN A 53 1.53 -9.80 11.58
N LYS A 54 2.32 -8.75 11.29
CA LYS A 54 2.90 -7.87 12.32
C LYS A 54 2.16 -6.55 12.48
N TRP A 55 1.16 -6.25 11.64
CA TRP A 55 0.48 -4.96 11.69
C TRP A 55 -0.12 -4.68 13.06
N ASP A 56 -1.07 -5.50 13.51
CA ASP A 56 -1.77 -5.24 14.77
C ASP A 56 -0.89 -5.48 16.00
N LEU A 57 0.03 -6.45 15.92
CA LEU A 57 0.89 -6.85 17.04
C LEU A 57 2.06 -5.90 17.28
N PHE A 58 2.57 -5.26 16.22
CA PHE A 58 3.82 -4.52 16.30
C PHE A 58 3.74 -3.16 15.59
N PHE A 59 3.43 -3.10 14.30
CA PHE A 59 3.57 -1.86 13.56
C PHE A 59 2.54 -0.81 13.97
N LYS A 60 1.26 -1.17 14.05
CA LYS A 60 0.15 -0.29 14.43
C LYS A 60 0.40 0.41 15.79
N PRO A 61 0.63 -0.30 16.91
CA PRO A 61 0.85 0.36 18.20
C PRO A 61 2.10 1.25 18.22
N ASN A 62 3.20 0.81 17.58
CA ASN A 62 4.43 1.59 17.54
C ASN A 62 4.30 2.85 16.65
N VAL A 63 3.62 2.76 15.51
CA VAL A 63 3.32 3.91 14.65
C VAL A 63 2.43 4.92 15.37
N ILE A 64 1.39 4.45 16.07
CA ILE A 64 0.52 5.33 16.89
C ILE A 64 1.33 6.03 17.98
N LYS A 65 2.20 5.31 18.68
CA LYS A 65 3.08 5.88 19.70
C LYS A 65 4.01 6.96 19.15
N GLU A 66 4.63 6.72 17.99
CA GLU A 66 5.48 7.73 17.34
C GLU A 66 4.66 8.91 16.82
N ALA A 67 3.47 8.68 16.28
CA ALA A 67 2.55 9.74 15.84
C ALA A 67 2.18 10.68 17.00
N LYS A 68 1.92 10.14 18.20
CA LYS A 68 1.61 10.93 19.41
C LYS A 68 2.76 11.85 19.88
N ARG A 69 3.99 11.63 19.42
CA ARG A 69 5.16 12.48 19.73
C ARG A 69 5.30 13.67 18.77
N LEU A 70 4.62 13.65 17.63
CA LEU A 70 4.66 14.73 16.67
C LEU A 70 3.86 15.94 17.19
N THR A 71 4.12 17.11 16.61
CA THR A 71 3.31 18.31 16.86
C THR A 71 1.84 18.01 16.58
N SER A 72 1.01 18.17 17.61
CA SER A 72 -0.41 17.83 17.54
C SER A 72 -1.15 18.77 16.60
N THR A 73 -1.59 18.24 15.45
CA THR A 73 -2.51 18.91 14.53
C THR A 73 -3.91 18.31 14.64
N PRO A 74 -4.99 19.03 14.24
CA PRO A 74 -6.33 18.46 14.17
C PRO A 74 -6.40 17.19 13.33
N GLU A 75 -5.69 17.13 12.20
CA GLU A 75 -5.64 15.99 11.30
C GLU A 75 -4.98 14.80 11.97
N LEU A 76 -3.81 15.01 12.58
CA LEU A 76 -3.08 13.97 13.29
C LEU A 76 -3.89 13.38 14.45
N ARG A 77 -4.56 14.23 15.24
CA ARG A 77 -5.43 13.78 16.33
C ARG A 77 -6.57 12.90 15.83
N ARG A 78 -7.22 13.27 14.72
CA ARG A 78 -8.29 12.46 14.11
C ARG A 78 -7.77 11.11 13.63
N LEU A 79 -6.62 11.08 12.97
CA LEU A 79 -6.00 9.83 12.49
C LEU A 79 -5.62 8.91 13.64
N VAL A 80 -5.02 9.43 14.71
CA VAL A 80 -4.69 8.66 15.91
C VAL A 80 -5.95 8.11 16.58
N GLN A 81 -6.98 8.94 16.76
CA GLN A 81 -8.25 8.52 17.36
C GLN A 81 -8.94 7.43 16.54
N SER A 82 -8.96 7.57 15.21
CA SER A 82 -9.50 6.57 14.30
C SER A 82 -8.72 5.25 14.38
N ALA A 83 -7.39 5.31 14.44
CA ALA A 83 -6.55 4.12 14.52
C ALA A 83 -6.71 3.35 15.85
N GLU A 84 -7.00 4.04 16.95
CA GLU A 84 -7.24 3.45 18.27
C GLU A 84 -8.67 2.94 18.47
N SER A 85 -9.61 3.37 17.63
CA SER A 85 -10.99 2.95 17.75
C SER A 85 -11.19 1.48 17.31
N PRO A 86 -12.08 0.72 17.97
CA PRO A 86 -12.41 -0.63 17.56
C PRO A 86 -12.98 -0.66 16.12
N PRO A 87 -12.76 -1.73 15.34
CA PRO A 87 -13.32 -1.84 14.01
C PRO A 87 -14.86 -1.83 14.08
N GLY A 88 -15.49 -0.74 13.62
CA GLY A 88 -16.95 -0.55 13.62
C GLY A 88 -17.46 0.78 14.19
N SER A 89 -16.60 1.66 14.70
CA SER A 89 -17.02 3.03 15.03
C SER A 89 -17.10 3.88 13.76
N ASP A 90 -18.31 4.08 13.25
CA ASP A 90 -18.59 5.00 12.13
C ASP A 90 -18.23 6.43 12.52
N LEU A 91 -17.01 6.86 12.21
CA LEU A 91 -16.61 8.27 12.22
C LEU A 91 -16.43 8.70 10.76
N ASP A 92 -17.42 9.46 10.28
CA ASP A 92 -17.47 10.03 8.94
C ASP A 92 -16.15 10.71 8.55
N GLU A 93 -15.59 10.25 7.43
CA GLU A 93 -14.36 10.77 6.87
C GLU A 93 -14.65 11.98 5.97
N ALA A 94 -14.74 13.15 6.60
CA ALA A 94 -14.60 14.44 5.94
C ALA A 94 -13.21 15.01 6.22
N THR A 95 -12.25 14.74 5.35
CA THR A 95 -10.94 15.39 5.27
C THR A 95 -10.96 16.39 4.12
N ARG A 96 -11.15 17.68 4.43
CA ARG A 96 -10.82 18.77 3.50
C ARG A 96 -10.00 19.84 4.21
N GLY A 97 -8.74 19.94 3.81
CA GLY A 97 -8.01 21.19 3.69
C GLY A 97 -7.09 21.60 4.83
N LEU A 98 -5.78 21.54 4.57
CA LEU A 98 -4.81 22.62 4.84
C LEU A 98 -3.55 22.35 4.01
N LYS A 99 -3.25 23.28 3.07
CA LYS A 99 -2.13 23.15 2.14
C LYS A 99 -0.84 23.59 2.83
N SER A 100 0.11 22.67 2.93
CA SER A 100 1.51 22.94 3.27
C SER A 100 2.39 22.72 2.03
N PRO A 101 3.63 23.23 1.98
CA PRO A 101 4.54 23.04 0.83
C PRO A 101 5.01 21.59 0.64
N THR A 102 4.70 20.72 1.62
CA THR A 102 4.94 19.28 1.61
C THR A 102 3.60 18.58 1.39
N ILE A 103 3.58 17.50 0.61
CA ILE A 103 2.34 16.74 0.36
C ILE A 103 1.64 16.42 1.70
N SER A 104 0.37 16.82 1.84
CA SER A 104 -0.38 16.52 3.06
C SER A 104 -0.69 15.02 3.14
N ALA A 105 -0.99 14.51 4.33
CA ALA A 105 -1.46 13.14 4.47
C ALA A 105 -2.70 12.85 3.61
N CYS A 106 -3.59 13.84 3.46
CA CYS A 106 -4.77 13.72 2.60
C CYS A 106 -4.39 13.59 1.12
N ASP A 107 -3.51 14.47 0.64
CA ASP A 107 -3.03 14.42 -0.75
C ASP A 107 -2.27 13.10 -1.04
N ALA A 108 -1.57 12.55 -0.05
CA ALA A 108 -0.90 11.26 -0.17
C ALA A 108 -1.90 10.09 -0.26
N VAL A 109 -2.97 10.12 0.56
CA VAL A 109 -4.05 9.13 0.50
C VAL A 109 -4.76 9.19 -0.85
N GLU A 110 -5.05 10.38 -1.38
CA GLU A 110 -5.69 10.53 -2.70
C GLU A 110 -4.82 10.01 -3.87
N ARG A 111 -3.50 9.90 -3.67
CA ARG A 111 -2.59 9.27 -4.64
C ARG A 111 -2.54 7.75 -4.50
N LEU A 112 -2.64 7.24 -3.28
CA LEU A 112 -2.65 5.80 -3.01
C LEU A 112 -4.00 5.16 -3.33
N PHE A 113 -5.09 5.89 -3.12
CA PHE A 113 -6.42 5.33 -2.99
C PHE A 113 -7.47 6.22 -3.66
N VAL A 114 -8.26 5.63 -4.54
CA VAL A 114 -9.36 6.28 -5.23
C VAL A 114 -10.64 5.49 -5.01
N PHE A 115 -11.66 6.16 -4.46
CA PHE A 115 -12.99 5.58 -4.36
C PHE A 115 -13.75 5.72 -5.68
N HIS A 116 -14.33 4.62 -6.14
CA HIS A 116 -15.20 4.59 -7.32
C HIS A 116 -16.56 4.01 -6.96
N LYS A 117 -17.62 4.74 -7.31
CA LYS A 117 -18.98 4.30 -7.04
C LYS A 117 -19.32 3.13 -7.96
N SER A 118 -19.79 2.00 -7.42
CA SER A 118 -20.03 0.78 -8.19
C SER A 118 -21.13 0.91 -9.27
N SER A 119 -21.97 1.94 -9.19
CA SER A 119 -22.94 2.29 -10.23
C SER A 119 -22.36 3.03 -11.44
N CYS A 120 -21.09 3.45 -11.39
CA CYS A 120 -20.42 4.21 -12.44
C CYS A 120 -19.51 3.32 -13.28
N SER A 121 -19.30 3.66 -14.55
CA SER A 121 -18.45 2.86 -15.44
C SER A 121 -16.98 2.89 -15.01
N LEU A 122 -16.40 1.72 -14.79
CA LEU A 122 -14.96 1.56 -14.55
C LEU A 122 -14.13 1.95 -15.78
N GLU A 123 -14.63 1.70 -16.98
CA GLU A 123 -13.93 2.06 -18.22
C GLU A 123 -13.80 3.57 -18.38
N GLU A 124 -14.84 4.32 -18.03
CA GLU A 124 -14.81 5.78 -18.06
C GLU A 124 -13.78 6.35 -17.08
N HIS A 125 -13.71 5.78 -15.87
CA HIS A 125 -12.69 6.12 -14.89
C HIS A 125 -11.27 5.92 -15.47
N LEU A 126 -11.01 4.77 -16.09
CA LEU A 126 -9.70 4.44 -16.67
C LEU A 126 -9.33 5.35 -17.85
N ARG A 127 -10.30 5.79 -18.65
CA ARG A 127 -10.06 6.73 -19.76
C ARG A 127 -9.64 8.11 -19.28
N ASN A 128 -10.23 8.57 -18.17
CA ASN A 128 -10.04 9.92 -17.64
C ASN A 128 -8.80 10.08 -16.74
N GLN A 129 -8.16 8.98 -16.34
CA GLN A 129 -7.03 9.00 -15.43
C GLN A 129 -5.71 9.40 -16.10
N GLN A 130 -4.97 10.30 -15.43
CA GLN A 130 -3.71 10.89 -15.89
C GLN A 130 -2.53 10.27 -15.12
N GLY A 131 -1.92 9.22 -15.67
CA GLY A 131 -0.53 8.79 -15.41
C GLY A 131 -0.09 8.38 -13.99
N ARG A 132 -0.95 8.45 -12.97
CA ARG A 132 -0.59 8.17 -11.56
C ARG A 132 -0.72 6.69 -11.21
N GLN A 133 0.07 5.82 -11.82
CA GLN A 133 0.04 4.38 -11.58
C GLN A 133 1.30 3.86 -10.88
N PRO A 134 1.21 2.76 -10.10
CA PRO A 134 -0.01 2.06 -9.73
C PRO A 134 -0.73 2.74 -8.54
N TYR A 135 -2.06 2.56 -8.44
CA TYR A 135 -2.85 3.00 -7.29
C TYR A 135 -4.00 2.03 -7.00
N LEU A 136 -4.58 2.12 -5.80
CA LEU A 136 -5.76 1.33 -5.42
C LEU A 136 -7.05 2.01 -5.84
N LEU A 137 -7.88 1.26 -6.56
CA LEU A 137 -9.26 1.60 -6.84
C LEU A 137 -10.18 0.80 -5.93
N ALA A 138 -10.84 1.49 -4.99
CA ALA A 138 -11.82 0.90 -4.10
C ALA A 138 -13.22 1.09 -4.66
N VAL A 139 -13.86 -0.01 -5.04
CA VAL A 139 -15.16 0.00 -5.68
C VAL A 139 -16.23 -0.37 -4.67
N GLY A 140 -17.25 0.47 -4.54
CA GLY A 140 -18.37 0.20 -3.65
C GLY A 140 -19.52 1.18 -3.81
N ARG A 141 -20.62 0.96 -3.10
CA ARG A 141 -21.80 1.86 -3.17
C ARG A 141 -21.55 3.17 -2.43
N LEU A 142 -20.86 3.08 -1.30
CA LEU A 142 -20.51 4.17 -0.39
C LEU A 142 -19.05 3.99 0.05
N LYS A 143 -18.38 5.06 0.46
CA LYS A 143 -17.01 4.98 1.00
C LYS A 143 -16.90 4.06 2.23
N SER A 144 -17.95 4.02 3.05
CA SER A 144 -18.07 3.11 4.20
C SER A 144 -18.40 1.66 3.82
N LYS A 145 -18.81 1.41 2.56
CA LYS A 145 -19.23 0.09 2.07
C LYS A 145 -18.53 -0.26 0.76
N ILE A 146 -17.24 -0.58 0.91
CA ILE A 146 -16.41 -1.07 -0.20
C ILE A 146 -16.73 -2.54 -0.48
N GLU A 147 -16.93 -2.88 -1.75
CA GLU A 147 -17.28 -4.22 -2.24
C GLU A 147 -16.03 -4.95 -2.76
N SER A 148 -15.10 -4.22 -3.39
CA SER A 148 -13.87 -4.79 -3.97
C SER A 148 -12.75 -3.76 -4.09
N PHE A 149 -11.52 -4.25 -4.22
CA PHE A 149 -10.33 -3.46 -4.50
C PHE A 149 -9.66 -3.95 -5.77
N TYR A 150 -9.10 -3.01 -6.53
CA TYR A 150 -8.29 -3.28 -7.71
C TYR A 150 -7.01 -2.45 -7.67
N ILE A 151 -5.91 -3.01 -8.15
CA ILE A 151 -4.72 -2.24 -8.48
C ILE A 151 -4.89 -1.75 -9.92
N THR A 152 -4.88 -0.43 -10.11
CA THR A 152 -4.92 0.15 -11.45
C THR A 152 -3.51 0.33 -11.99
N MET A 153 -3.22 -0.28 -13.13
CA MET A 153 -1.95 -0.20 -13.84
C MET A 153 -2.19 -0.41 -15.35
N ASP A 154 -1.53 0.39 -16.18
CA ASP A 154 -1.63 0.48 -17.64
C ASP A 154 -3.07 0.58 -18.16
N LYS A 155 -3.90 1.36 -17.47
CA LYS A 155 -5.36 1.47 -17.71
C LYS A 155 -6.07 0.11 -17.64
N ARG A 156 -5.54 -0.83 -16.87
CA ARG A 156 -6.13 -2.13 -16.56
C ARG A 156 -6.34 -2.26 -15.07
N LEU A 157 -7.23 -3.17 -14.69
CA LEU A 157 -7.57 -3.46 -13.31
C LEU A 157 -7.09 -4.86 -12.96
N ILE A 158 -6.21 -4.96 -11.98
CA ILE A 158 -5.76 -6.22 -11.39
C ILE A 158 -6.62 -6.42 -10.12
N PRO A 159 -7.45 -7.48 -10.05
CA PRO A 159 -8.32 -7.69 -8.91
C PRO A 159 -7.52 -8.11 -7.67
N CYS A 160 -7.69 -7.37 -6.57
CA CYS A 160 -7.09 -7.76 -5.30
C CYS A 160 -7.78 -9.01 -4.74
N LYS A 161 -7.01 -9.84 -4.03
CA LYS A 161 -7.54 -10.95 -3.22
C LYS A 161 -8.19 -10.43 -1.95
N ALA A 162 -7.60 -9.41 -1.34
CA ALA A 162 -8.06 -8.80 -0.10
C ALA A 162 -9.41 -8.10 -0.27
N ASN A 163 -10.20 -8.17 0.81
CA ASN A 163 -11.49 -7.48 0.95
C ASN A 163 -11.45 -6.36 2.00
N ARG A 164 -10.27 -6.04 2.53
CA ARG A 164 -10.01 -4.95 3.48
C ARG A 164 -8.89 -4.06 2.97
N SER A 165 -8.91 -2.79 3.37
CA SER A 165 -7.95 -1.78 2.92
C SER A 165 -6.49 -2.15 3.19
N LEU A 166 -6.18 -2.69 4.39
CA LEU A 166 -4.81 -3.08 4.74
C LEU A 166 -4.25 -4.16 3.79
N GLY A 167 -5.04 -5.20 3.51
CA GLY A 167 -4.65 -6.24 2.56
C GLY A 167 -4.56 -5.73 1.13
N ALA A 168 -5.40 -4.78 0.73
CA ALA A 168 -5.28 -4.15 -0.57
C ALA A 168 -3.99 -3.30 -0.68
N CYS A 169 -3.61 -2.58 0.39
CA CYS A 169 -2.35 -1.84 0.48
C CYS A 169 -1.12 -2.76 0.43
N ASP A 170 -1.19 -3.92 1.09
CA ASP A 170 -0.19 -4.99 0.99
C ASP A 170 -0.01 -5.43 -0.47
N GLU A 171 -1.10 -5.76 -1.16
CA GLU A 171 -1.04 -6.15 -2.58
C GLU A 171 -0.52 -5.02 -3.50
N LEU A 172 -0.90 -3.75 -3.25
CA LEU A 172 -0.38 -2.60 -4.00
C LEU A 172 1.14 -2.45 -3.83
N PHE A 173 1.63 -2.58 -2.60
CA PHE A 173 3.08 -2.54 -2.34
C PHE A 173 3.79 -3.66 -3.10
N LYS A 174 3.27 -4.89 -3.01
CA LYS A 174 3.83 -6.06 -3.70
C LYS A 174 3.88 -5.89 -5.22
N ALA A 175 2.86 -5.26 -5.82
CA ALA A 175 2.81 -5.00 -7.25
C ALA A 175 4.01 -4.17 -7.76
N HIS A 176 4.59 -3.29 -6.93
CA HIS A 176 5.77 -2.53 -7.33
C HIS A 176 6.98 -3.43 -7.61
N PHE A 177 7.12 -4.54 -6.87
CA PHE A 177 8.20 -5.50 -7.11
C PHE A 177 7.86 -6.49 -8.21
N VAL A 178 6.62 -6.99 -8.22
CA VAL A 178 6.17 -7.98 -9.22
C VAL A 178 6.22 -7.41 -10.64
N PHE A 179 5.94 -6.13 -10.81
CA PHE A 179 5.95 -5.46 -12.12
C PHE A 179 7.10 -4.47 -12.29
N ASN A 180 8.08 -4.43 -11.37
CA ASN A 180 9.24 -3.53 -11.40
C ASN A 180 8.85 -2.06 -11.64
N LEU A 181 7.92 -1.56 -10.83
CA LEU A 181 7.38 -0.21 -10.91
C LEU A 181 8.16 0.72 -10.00
N SER A 182 8.45 1.92 -10.50
CA SER A 182 9.00 3.00 -9.68
C SER A 182 7.94 3.56 -8.74
N TYR A 183 8.35 4.00 -7.56
CA TYR A 183 7.47 4.71 -6.63
C TYR A 183 7.12 6.10 -7.17
N ASP A 184 5.87 6.54 -6.94
CA ASP A 184 5.49 7.95 -7.13
C ASP A 184 6.44 8.81 -6.29
N VAL A 185 7.03 9.84 -6.90
CA VAL A 185 7.97 10.77 -6.26
C VAL A 185 7.39 11.38 -4.98
N ALA A 186 6.08 11.63 -4.93
CA ALA A 186 5.40 12.15 -3.77
C ALA A 186 5.21 11.11 -2.64
N LEU A 187 5.23 9.82 -2.97
CA LEU A 187 5.04 8.69 -2.05
C LEU A 187 6.32 7.91 -1.77
N VAL A 188 7.46 8.32 -2.34
CA VAL A 188 8.72 7.58 -2.24
C VAL A 188 9.11 7.28 -0.80
N ASN A 189 8.99 8.25 0.11
CA ASN A 189 9.30 8.03 1.54
C ASN A 189 8.34 7.05 2.21
N PHE A 190 7.06 7.04 1.81
CA PHE A 190 6.05 6.12 2.33
C PHE A 190 6.36 4.68 1.88
N TYR A 191 6.64 4.48 0.59
CA TYR A 191 6.96 3.17 0.06
C TYR A 191 8.33 2.66 0.53
N THR A 192 9.34 3.53 0.58
CA THR A 192 10.65 3.19 1.17
C THR A 192 10.51 2.80 2.63
N PHE A 193 9.66 3.48 3.41
CA PHE A 193 9.36 3.07 4.78
C PHE A 193 8.76 1.67 4.84
N LEU A 194 7.76 1.35 4.01
CA LEU A 194 7.22 0.00 3.92
C LEU A 194 8.31 -1.01 3.55
N GLN A 195 9.07 -0.74 2.49
CA GLN A 195 10.13 -1.62 2.00
C GLN A 195 11.16 -1.95 3.08
N THR A 196 11.77 -0.94 3.70
CA THR A 196 12.91 -1.17 4.60
C THR A 196 12.49 -1.44 6.05
N THR A 197 11.38 -0.88 6.51
CA THR A 197 10.94 -1.02 7.91
C THR A 197 9.94 -2.14 8.09
N VAL A 198 8.95 -2.24 7.19
CA VAL A 198 7.88 -3.25 7.32
C VAL A 198 8.32 -4.57 6.73
N TYR A 199 8.73 -4.59 5.46
CA TYR A 199 9.12 -5.82 4.76
C TYR A 199 10.59 -6.21 4.94
N ASN A 200 11.42 -5.30 5.46
CA ASN A 200 12.86 -5.54 5.68
C ASN A 200 13.61 -5.91 4.38
N ILE A 201 13.20 -5.32 3.26
CA ILE A 201 13.81 -5.51 1.95
C ILE A 201 14.85 -4.41 1.71
N ASP A 202 16.02 -4.80 1.19
CA ASP A 202 17.11 -3.88 0.78
C ASP A 202 17.55 -2.86 1.84
N VAL A 203 17.46 -3.23 3.12
CA VAL A 203 17.90 -2.38 4.23
C VAL A 203 19.38 -2.04 4.09
N GLY A 204 19.69 -0.74 4.10
CA GLY A 204 21.05 -0.24 3.91
C GLY A 204 21.54 -0.20 2.46
N LYS A 205 20.79 -0.77 1.51
CA LYS A 205 21.05 -0.67 0.07
C LYS A 205 20.18 0.38 -0.60
N MET A 206 18.91 0.49 -0.17
CA MET A 206 18.00 1.50 -0.70
C MET A 206 18.41 2.91 -0.25
N ASN A 207 18.22 3.90 -1.13
CA ASN A 207 18.40 5.32 -0.78
C ASN A 207 17.25 5.80 0.13
N GLU A 208 17.38 5.56 1.43
CA GLU A 208 16.43 6.02 2.45
C GLU A 208 16.75 7.47 2.89
N SER A 209 15.72 8.32 2.98
CA SER A 209 15.88 9.64 3.57
C SER A 209 16.25 9.56 5.06
N PRO A 210 16.97 10.56 5.62
CA PRO A 210 17.33 10.56 7.04
C PRO A 210 16.13 10.37 7.97
N ARG A 211 14.97 10.95 7.62
CA ARG A 211 13.72 10.82 8.39
C ARG A 211 13.19 9.39 8.42
N VAL A 212 13.28 8.66 7.30
CA VAL A 212 12.85 7.25 7.25
C VAL A 212 13.78 6.37 8.09
N LYS A 213 15.10 6.56 7.99
CA LYS A 213 16.08 5.81 8.80
C LYS A 213 15.87 6.03 10.29
N ASP A 214 15.66 7.29 10.67
CA ASP A 214 15.41 7.72 12.03
C ASP A 214 14.09 7.15 12.59
N LEU A 215 13.00 7.19 11.80
CA LEU A 215 11.74 6.55 12.17
C LEU A 215 11.88 5.02 12.31
N ARG A 216 12.58 4.36 11.38
CA ARG A 216 12.88 2.92 11.44
C ARG A 216 13.63 2.57 12.73
N ALA A 217 14.68 3.32 13.07
CA ALA A 217 15.43 3.12 14.30
C ALA A 217 14.53 3.27 15.53
N ARG A 218 13.67 4.30 15.58
CA ARG A 218 12.74 4.50 16.71
C ARG A 218 11.67 3.42 16.82
N LEU A 219 11.18 2.87 15.71
CA LEU A 219 10.16 1.82 15.73
C LEU A 219 10.75 0.46 16.11
N LEU A 220 11.93 0.13 15.59
CA LEU A 220 12.54 -1.20 15.77
C LEU A 220 13.33 -1.33 17.08
N ASN A 221 13.86 -0.23 17.63
CA ASN A 221 14.64 -0.26 18.87
C ASN A 221 13.79 0.00 20.12
N GLN A 222 12.46 -0.16 20.06
CA GLN A 222 11.64 -0.03 21.25
C GLN A 222 11.76 -1.27 22.13
N PRO A 223 12.01 -1.13 23.45
CA PRO A 223 11.92 -2.27 24.35
C PRO A 223 10.50 -2.81 24.31
N VAL A 224 10.37 -4.12 24.06
CA VAL A 224 9.10 -4.83 24.16
C VAL A 224 8.61 -4.63 25.58
N ALA A 225 7.51 -3.90 25.76
CA ALA A 225 6.81 -3.86 27.03
C ALA A 225 6.28 -5.27 27.27
N LEU A 226 6.96 -6.04 28.11
CA LEU A 226 6.39 -7.24 28.70
C LEU A 226 5.16 -6.78 29.48
N SER A 227 3.98 -7.02 28.94
CA SER A 227 2.74 -6.93 29.71
C SER A 227 2.88 -7.90 30.89
N PRO A 228 2.65 -7.47 32.15
CA PRO A 228 2.50 -8.41 33.25
C PRO A 228 1.29 -9.28 32.91
N CYS A 229 1.45 -10.61 32.93
CA CYS A 229 0.31 -11.50 32.98
C CYS A 229 -0.48 -11.19 34.26
N GLU A 230 -1.75 -10.80 34.11
CA GLU A 230 -2.76 -10.98 35.17
C GLU A 230 -3.28 -12.42 35.13
#